data_AF-A0A7W0J9S4-F1
#
_entry.id   AF-A0A7W0J9S4-F1
#
_cell.length_a   1.000
_cell.length_b   1.000
_cell.length_c   1.000
_cell.angle_alpha   90.00
_cell.angle_beta   90.00
_cell.angle_gamma   90.00
#
_symmetry.space_group_name_H-M   'P 1'
#
loop_
_entity.id
_entity.type
_entity.pdbx_description
1 polymer ?
#
loop_
_entity_poly.entity_id
_entity_poly.type
_entity_poly.pdbx_seq_one_letter_code
_entity_poly.pdbx_strand_id
1 'polypeptide(L)'
;MKQIVPISRFNKGEASKICEEVKETGVKAVLKNNVRVMMLVEPNQYDEMVELLEDYALLFEAEDRMKTAEIEGFLTQEQIMKNHNITQTDIDNTEDVELE
;
A
#
# COMPACT_ATOMS: atom_id res chain seq x y z
N MET A 1 -20.67 15.93 -9.50
CA MET A 1 -20.29 16.15 -10.92
C MET A 1 -18.80 16.50 -11.15
N LYS A 2 -17.96 16.76 -10.13
CA LYS A 2 -16.55 17.20 -10.28
C LYS A 2 -15.51 16.11 -10.63
N GLN A 3 -15.89 14.83 -10.62
CA GLN A 3 -14.97 13.69 -10.79
C GLN A 3 -14.96 13.10 -12.21
N ILE A 4 -15.45 13.82 -13.23
CA ILE A 4 -15.54 13.29 -14.60
C ILE A 4 -14.79 14.21 -15.57
N VAL A 5 -14.00 13.61 -16.46
CA VAL A 5 -13.28 14.29 -17.55
C VAL A 5 -13.65 13.64 -18.89
N PRO A 6 -14.29 14.35 -19.83
CA PRO A 6 -14.45 13.84 -21.18
C PRO A 6 -13.09 13.67 -21.86
N ILE A 7 -12.86 12.55 -22.54
CA ILE A 7 -11.59 12.26 -23.25
C ILE A 7 -11.24 13.34 -24.28
N SER A 8 -12.24 14.06 -24.80
CA SER A 8 -12.04 15.16 -25.75
C SER A 8 -11.24 16.33 -25.17
N ARG A 9 -11.17 16.51 -23.84
CA ARG A 9 -10.32 17.54 -23.22
C ARG A 9 -8.83 17.25 -23.41
N PHE A 10 -8.42 15.98 -23.38
CA PHE A 10 -7.04 15.59 -23.71
C PHE A 10 -6.69 15.95 -25.15
N ASN A 11 -7.60 15.68 -26.08
CA ASN A 11 -7.43 16.01 -27.51
C ASN A 11 -7.33 17.53 -27.76
N LYS A 12 -7.80 18.36 -26.82
CA LYS A 12 -7.71 19.83 -26.86
C LYS A 12 -6.43 20.36 -26.19
N GLY A 13 -5.54 19.49 -25.72
CA GLY A 13 -4.30 19.90 -25.05
C GLY A 13 -4.49 20.32 -23.59
N GLU A 14 -5.59 19.97 -22.93
CA GLU A 14 -5.87 20.38 -21.55
C GLU A 14 -5.21 19.46 -20.49
N ALA A 15 -4.19 18.66 -20.86
CA ALA A 15 -3.60 17.64 -19.99
C ALA A 15 -3.08 18.22 -18.66
N SER A 16 -2.31 19.31 -18.70
CA SER A 16 -1.77 19.93 -17.48
C SER A 16 -2.86 20.42 -16.53
N LYS A 17 -3.91 21.05 -17.09
CA LYS A 17 -5.06 21.51 -16.31
C LYS A 17 -5.84 20.35 -15.70
N ILE A 18 -5.98 19.24 -16.43
CA ILE A 18 -6.60 18.02 -15.88
C ILE A 18 -5.79 17.49 -14.70
N CYS A 19 -4.46 17.47 -14.80
CA CYS A 19 -3.59 17.04 -13.69
C CYS A 19 -3.73 17.95 -12.45
N GLU A 20 -3.78 19.27 -12.63
CA GLU A 20 -4.05 20.21 -11.52
C GLU A 20 -5.41 19.96 -10.87
N GLU A 21 -6.46 19.76 -11.68
CA GLU A 21 -7.78 19.41 -11.14
C GLU A 21 -7.78 18.06 -10.40
N VAL A 22 -6.97 17.08 -10.82
CA VAL A 22 -6.83 15.79 -10.11
C VAL A 22 -6.15 16.02 -8.76
N LYS A 23 -5.10 16.84 -8.67
CA LYS A 23 -4.47 17.20 -7.39
C LYS A 23 -5.46 17.80 -6.39
N GLU A 24 -6.41 18.63 -6.86
CA GLU A 24 -7.43 19.22 -5.98
C GLU A 24 -8.55 18.25 -5.58
N THR A 25 -8.84 17.25 -6.42
CA THR A 25 -10.01 16.37 -6.24
C THR A 25 -9.68 14.95 -5.83
N GLY A 26 -8.39 14.59 -5.82
CA GLY A 26 -7.87 13.24 -5.59
C GLY A 26 -8.05 12.31 -6.79
N VAL A 27 -9.26 12.25 -7.35
CA VAL A 27 -9.60 11.24 -8.37
C VAL A 27 -10.56 11.75 -9.44
N LYS A 28 -10.32 11.34 -10.69
CA LYS A 28 -11.23 11.60 -11.83
C LYS A 28 -11.38 10.42 -12.78
N ALA A 29 -12.62 10.13 -13.17
CA ALA A 29 -12.95 9.18 -14.22
C ALA A 29 -12.93 9.85 -15.60
N VAL A 30 -12.16 9.29 -16.54
CA VAL A 30 -12.17 9.71 -17.93
C VAL A 30 -13.24 8.95 -18.69
N LEU A 31 -14.11 9.68 -19.41
CA LEU A 31 -15.18 9.08 -20.22
C LEU A 31 -14.94 9.26 -21.71
N LYS A 32 -15.24 8.21 -22.49
CA LYS A 32 -15.40 8.26 -23.95
C LYS A 32 -16.80 7.76 -24.29
N ASN A 33 -17.61 8.57 -24.97
CA ASN A 33 -19.01 8.25 -25.29
C ASN A 33 -19.82 7.81 -24.04
N ASN A 34 -19.66 8.54 -22.93
CA ASN A 34 -20.26 8.26 -21.61
C ASN A 34 -19.84 6.93 -20.95
N VAL A 35 -18.87 6.20 -21.52
CA VAL A 35 -18.30 4.99 -20.92
C VAL A 35 -16.97 5.34 -20.26
N ARG A 36 -16.74 4.84 -19.05
CA ARG A 36 -15.47 5.01 -18.33
C ARG A 36 -14.37 4.22 -19.03
N VAL A 37 -13.26 4.89 -19.34
CA VAL A 37 -12.12 4.29 -20.04
C VAL A 37 -10.80 4.39 -19.25
N MET A 38 -10.72 5.29 -18.28
CA MET A 38 -9.53 5.47 -17.44
C MET A 38 -9.91 6.12 -16.10
N MET A 39 -9.13 5.82 -15.08
CA MET A 39 -9.15 6.53 -13.80
C MET A 39 -7.83 7.29 -13.66
N LEU A 40 -7.93 8.56 -13.30
CA LEU A 40 -6.80 9.39 -12.89
C LEU A 40 -6.85 9.47 -11.37
N VAL A 41 -5.72 9.22 -10.72
CA VAL A 41 -5.57 9.27 -9.28
C VAL A 41 -4.38 10.18 -8.98
N GLU A 42 -4.51 11.01 -7.97
CA GLU A 42 -3.41 11.79 -7.42
C GLU A 42 -2.34 10.82 -6.88
N PRO A 43 -1.04 11.04 -7.17
CA PRO A 43 0.01 10.09 -6.82
C PRO A 43 0.03 9.63 -5.35
N ASN A 44 -0.03 10.55 -4.38
CA ASN A 44 0.02 10.17 -2.96
C ASN A 44 -1.20 9.33 -2.59
N GLN A 45 -2.38 9.66 -3.12
CA GLN A 45 -3.58 8.84 -2.91
C GLN A 45 -3.46 7.44 -3.53
N TYR A 46 -2.76 7.30 -4.66
CA TYR A 46 -2.46 5.98 -5.23
C TYR A 46 -1.53 5.19 -4.32
N ASP A 47 -0.47 5.82 -3.81
CA ASP A 47 0.50 5.17 -2.92
C ASP A 47 -0.17 4.74 -1.59
N GLU A 48 -0.96 5.61 -0.97
CA GLU A 48 -1.76 5.28 0.22
C GLU A 48 -2.72 4.10 -0.01
N MET A 49 -3.33 4.02 -1.21
CA MET A 49 -4.19 2.88 -1.56
C MET A 49 -3.41 1.57 -1.68
N VAL A 50 -2.18 1.62 -2.18
CA VAL A 50 -1.31 0.43 -2.29
C VAL A 50 -0.87 -0.02 -0.90
N GLU A 51 -0.37 0.89 -0.07
CA GLU A 51 0.02 0.62 1.32
C GLU A 51 -1.14 -0.01 2.10
N LEU A 52 -2.34 0.58 1.99
CA LEU A 52 -3.52 0.05 2.66
C LEU A 52 -3.87 -1.37 2.20
N LEU A 53 -3.69 -1.72 0.92
CA LEU A 53 -3.92 -3.08 0.43
C LEU A 53 -2.91 -4.07 1.01
N GLU A 54 -1.65 -3.66 1.15
CA GLU A 54 -0.60 -4.47 1.78
C GLU A 54 -0.90 -4.69 3.26
N ASP A 55 -1.32 -3.65 3.98
CA ASP A 55 -1.74 -3.73 5.37
C ASP A 55 -2.94 -4.68 5.56
N TYR A 56 -3.93 -4.62 4.66
CA TYR A 56 -5.06 -5.56 4.70
C TYR A 56 -4.62 -7.00 4.47
N ALA A 57 -3.66 -7.23 3.56
CA ALA A 57 -3.13 -8.57 3.33
C ALA A 57 -2.42 -9.10 4.59
N LEU A 58 -1.62 -8.27 5.26
CA LEU A 58 -0.96 -8.60 6.53
C LEU A 58 -1.97 -8.84 7.65
N LEU A 59 -3.02 -8.03 7.73
CA LEU A 59 -4.10 -8.19 8.71
C LEU A 59 -4.82 -9.53 8.53
N PHE A 60 -5.18 -9.89 7.29
CA PHE A 60 -5.84 -11.17 7.02
C PHE A 60 -4.94 -12.36 7.35
N GLU A 61 -3.65 -12.30 7.01
CA GLU A 61 -2.67 -13.32 7.37
C GLU A 61 -2.54 -13.46 8.90
N ALA A 62 -2.46 -12.33 9.61
CA ALA A 62 -2.39 -12.33 11.07
C ALA A 62 -3.66 -12.92 11.70
N GLU A 63 -4.84 -12.54 11.19
CA GLU A 63 -6.10 -13.13 11.65
C GLU A 63 -6.16 -14.64 11.41
N ASP A 64 -5.72 -15.13 10.25
CA ASP A 64 -5.73 -16.55 9.91
C ASP A 64 -4.81 -17.33 10.86
N ARG A 65 -3.56 -16.86 11.03
CA ARG A 65 -2.60 -17.43 11.98
C ARG A 65 -3.15 -17.46 13.40
N MET A 66 -3.78 -16.38 13.85
CA MET A 66 -4.34 -16.30 15.19
C MET A 66 -5.57 -17.21 15.38
N LYS A 67 -6.38 -17.42 14.34
CA LYS A 67 -7.52 -18.36 14.38
C LYS A 67 -7.07 -19.82 14.51
N THR A 68 -5.94 -20.16 13.90
CA THR A 68 -5.39 -21.54 13.90
C THR A 68 -4.26 -21.74 14.90
N ALA A 69 -3.92 -20.73 15.71
CA ALA A 69 -2.80 -20.77 16.62
C ALA A 69 -3.03 -21.78 17.76
N GLU A 70 -2.13 -22.74 17.90
CA GLU A 70 -2.03 -23.64 19.06
C GLU A 70 -0.83 -23.19 19.92
N ILE A 71 -1.06 -23.02 21.23
CA ILE A 71 -0.05 -22.50 22.17
C ILE A 71 1.19 -23.40 22.18
N GLU A 72 1.00 -24.71 21.99
CA GLU A 72 2.05 -25.71 21.91
C GLU A 72 3.01 -25.48 20.74
N GLY A 73 2.57 -24.78 19.68
CA GLY A 73 3.39 -24.42 18.52
C GLY A 73 4.20 -23.13 18.70
N PHE A 74 4.06 -22.42 19.82
CA PHE A 74 4.74 -21.15 20.03
C PHE A 74 6.20 -21.38 20.41
N LEU A 75 7.09 -20.55 19.86
CA LEU A 75 8.52 -20.60 20.14
C LEU A 75 8.93 -19.38 20.94
N THR A 76 9.71 -19.60 21.99
CA THR A 76 10.37 -18.52 22.71
C THR A 76 11.50 -17.94 21.86
N GLN A 77 11.91 -16.71 22.18
CA GLN A 77 13.07 -16.09 21.56
C GLN A 77 14.33 -16.98 21.66
N GLU A 78 14.57 -17.61 22.81
CA GLU A 78 15.70 -18.52 23.01
C GLU A 78 15.64 -19.72 22.05
N GLN A 79 14.46 -20.31 21.85
CA GLN A 79 14.26 -21.41 20.92
C GLN A 79 14.50 -20.98 19.46
N ILE A 80 13.99 -19.81 19.06
CA ILE A 80 14.23 -19.23 17.73
C ILE A 80 15.73 -18.99 17.52
N MET A 81 16.40 -18.32 18.45
CA MET A 81 17.83 -18.03 18.37
C MET A 81 18.65 -19.30 18.23
N LYS A 82 18.35 -20.33 19.05
CA LYS A 82 18.98 -21.63 18.97
C LYS A 82 18.75 -22.32 17.62
N ASN A 83 17.52 -22.28 17.08
CA ASN A 83 17.17 -22.90 15.80
C ASN A 83 17.92 -22.25 14.62
N HIS A 84 18.22 -20.96 14.72
CA HIS A 84 18.92 -20.20 13.68
C HIS A 84 20.42 -20.01 13.95
N ASN A 85 20.97 -20.61 15.01
CA ASN A 85 22.36 -20.45 15.46
C ASN A 85 22.75 -18.97 15.69
N ILE A 86 21.82 -18.17 16.23
CA ILE A 86 22.04 -16.77 16.57
C ILE A 86 22.42 -16.71 18.05
N THR A 87 23.56 -16.09 18.36
CA THR A 87 24.00 -15.84 19.74
C THR A 87 23.64 -14.43 20.19
N GLN A 88 23.61 -14.19 21.50
CA GLN A 88 23.41 -12.83 22.03
C GLN A 88 24.50 -11.88 21.54
N THR A 89 25.75 -12.35 21.45
CA THR A 89 26.87 -11.57 20.93
C THR A 89 26.68 -11.15 19.47
N ASP A 90 26.02 -11.97 18.64
CA ASP A 90 25.69 -11.57 17.26
C ASP A 90 24.73 -10.38 17.24
N ILE A 91 23.75 -10.36 18.17
CA ILE A 91 22.81 -9.25 18.32
C ILE A 91 23.53 -8.00 18.85
N ASP A 92 24.33 -8.15 19.90
CA ASP A 92 25.02 -7.02 20.55
C ASP A 92 26.02 -6.32 19.63
N ASN A 93 26.55 -7.03 18.62
CA ASN A 93 27.47 -6.49 17.62
C ASN A 93 26.76 -5.89 16.40
N THR A 94 25.43 -5.96 16.33
CA THR A 94 24.66 -5.36 15.24
C THR A 94 24.49 -3.85 15.50
N GLU A 95 24.60 -3.04 14.46
CA GLU A 95 24.33 -1.61 14.56
C GLU A 95 22.83 -1.36 14.85
N ASP A 96 22.54 -0.38 15.70
CA ASP A 96 21.16 0.03 15.94
C ASP A 96 20.52 0.47 14.61
N VAL A 97 19.32 -0.02 14.35
CA VAL A 97 18.55 0.38 13.18
C VAL A 97 17.77 1.65 13.54
N GLU A 98 18.04 2.75 12.83
CA GLU A 98 17.16 3.91 12.86
C GLU A 98 15.86 3.55 12.13
N LEU A 99 14.75 3.48 12.86
CA LEU A 99 13.42 3.34 12.30
C LEU A 99 12.86 4.74 12.05
N GLU A 100 12.36 4.98 10.83
CA GLU A 100 11.64 6.21 10.44
C GLU A 100 10.23 6.27 11.03
#